data_AF-A0A1Z9UM24-F1
#
_entry.id   AF-A0A1Z9UM24-F1
#
_cell.length_a   1.000
_cell.length_b   1.000
_cell.length_c   1.000
_cell.angle_alpha   90.00
_cell.angle_beta   90.00
_cell.angle_gamma   90.00
#
_symmetry.space_group_name_H-M   'P 1'
#
loop_
_entity.id
_entity.type
_entity.pdbx_description
1 polymer ?
#
loop_
_entity_poly.entity_id
_entity_poly.type
_entity_poly.pdbx_seq_one_letter_code
_entity_poly.pdbx_strand_id
1 'polypeptide(L)'
;MKSFKELVKKIEDGLDERKVMNITQRRALARRMKRLAKSASFKRKRQLSLRRVATGDKLKKRAMKAAKLFLIKKFMGNVDYKSLPIAQKMRIDQQILSKKGSAIPKIAKKIERQLRKKEVERVRKLRQTKKD
;
A
#
# COMPACT_ATOMS: atom_id res chain seq x y z
N MET A 1 26.61 9.85 29.17
CA MET A 1 25.98 10.27 27.89
C MET A 1 26.55 9.39 26.78
N LYS A 2 25.74 8.97 25.81
CA LYS A 2 26.24 8.18 24.65
C LYS A 2 27.21 9.03 23.83
N SER A 3 28.27 8.43 23.31
CA SER A 3 29.23 9.19 22.50
C SER A 3 28.57 9.60 21.18
N PHE A 4 29.02 10.73 20.62
CA PHE A 4 28.55 11.19 19.30
C PHE A 4 28.70 10.10 18.22
N LYS A 5 29.77 9.31 18.28
CA LYS A 5 30.03 8.17 17.39
C LYS A 5 28.99 7.06 17.52
N GLU A 6 28.54 6.76 18.73
CA GLU A 6 27.47 5.79 18.98
C GLU A 6 26.10 6.28 18.51
N LEU A 7 25.84 7.59 18.62
CA LEU A 7 24.62 8.21 18.11
C LEU A 7 24.56 8.16 16.58
N VAL A 8 25.66 8.52 15.90
CA VAL A 8 25.78 8.46 14.44
C VAL A 8 25.63 7.02 13.95
N LYS A 9 26.34 6.06 14.55
CA LYS A 9 26.23 4.65 14.19
C LYS A 9 24.81 4.11 14.38
N LYS A 10 24.13 4.48 15.46
CA LYS A 10 22.73 4.09 15.69
C LYS A 10 21.76 4.72 14.67
N ILE A 11 22.05 5.93 14.21
CA ILE A 11 21.28 6.58 13.14
C ILE A 11 21.52 5.88 11.80
N GLU A 12 22.77 5.58 11.48
CA GLU A 12 23.16 4.84 10.25
C GLU A 12 22.56 3.43 10.23
N ASP A 13 22.65 2.68 11.33
CA ASP A 13 22.03 1.37 11.48
C ASP A 13 20.50 1.45 11.33
N GLY A 14 19.88 2.50 11.88
CA GLY A 14 18.44 2.77 11.72
C GLY A 14 18.02 3.21 10.31
N LEU A 15 18.94 3.76 9.51
CA LEU A 15 18.72 4.07 8.10
C LEU A 15 18.83 2.81 7.24
N ASP A 16 19.69 1.86 7.62
CA ASP A 16 19.82 0.56 6.96
C ASP A 16 18.55 -0.30 7.08
N GLU A 17 17.82 -0.20 8.19
CA GLU A 17 16.49 -0.84 8.36
C GLU A 17 15.41 -0.28 7.41
N ARG A 18 15.61 0.92 6.85
CA ARG A 18 14.67 1.57 5.91
C ARG A 18 15.01 1.33 4.45
N LYS A 19 16.04 0.54 4.14
CA LYS A 19 16.43 0.20 2.76
C LYS A 19 15.27 -0.47 2.01
N VAL A 20 15.11 -0.07 0.75
CA VAL A 20 14.09 -0.65 -0.14
C VAL A 20 14.48 -2.10 -0.48
N MET A 21 13.63 -3.06 -0.12
CA MET A 21 13.88 -4.48 -0.42
C MET A 21 14.07 -4.76 -1.91
N ASN A 22 15.04 -5.62 -2.25
CA ASN A 22 15.23 -6.15 -3.59
C ASN A 22 14.03 -7.05 -4.02
N ILE A 23 13.84 -7.25 -5.32
CA ILE A 23 12.85 -8.16 -5.92
C ILE A 23 12.97 -9.57 -5.32
N THR A 24 14.18 -10.10 -5.13
CA THR A 24 14.43 -11.43 -4.56
C THR A 24 13.93 -11.54 -3.12
N GLN A 25 14.27 -10.56 -2.28
CA GLN A 25 13.82 -10.46 -0.89
C GLN A 25 12.28 -10.34 -0.81
N ARG A 26 11.67 -9.52 -1.67
CA ARG A 26 10.20 -9.40 -1.75
C ARG A 26 9.52 -10.71 -2.12
N ARG A 27 10.09 -11.48 -3.07
CA ARG A 27 9.58 -12.82 -3.44
C ARG A 27 9.69 -13.81 -2.29
N ALA A 28 10.79 -13.81 -1.54
CA ALA A 28 10.96 -14.64 -0.35
C ALA A 28 9.92 -14.28 0.73
N LEU A 29 9.73 -12.99 1.00
CA LEU A 29 8.72 -12.51 1.94
C LEU A 29 7.29 -12.91 1.51
N ALA A 30 6.97 -12.80 0.22
CA ALA A 30 5.67 -13.22 -0.31
C ALA A 30 5.40 -14.72 -0.08
N ARG A 31 6.41 -15.58 -0.30
CA ARG A 31 6.31 -17.03 0.00
C ARG A 31 6.07 -17.28 1.49
N ARG A 32 6.81 -16.60 2.36
CA ARG A 32 6.61 -16.68 3.82
C ARG A 32 5.21 -16.24 4.23
N MET A 33 4.73 -15.11 3.71
CA MET A 33 3.39 -14.58 4.02
C MET A 33 2.29 -15.50 3.49
N LYS A 34 2.49 -16.17 2.35
CA LYS A 34 1.55 -17.19 1.84
C LYS A 34 1.37 -18.35 2.83
N ARG A 35 2.46 -18.79 3.47
CA ARG A 35 2.41 -19.81 4.53
C ARG A 35 1.70 -19.29 5.77
N LEU A 36 2.10 -18.11 6.26
CA LEU A 36 1.51 -17.48 7.44
C LEU A 36 0.01 -17.19 7.27
N ALA A 37 -0.44 -16.84 6.06
CA ALA A 37 -1.84 -16.55 5.79
C ALA A 37 -2.79 -17.73 6.05
N LYS A 38 -2.27 -18.96 6.08
CA LYS A 38 -3.04 -20.16 6.40
C LYS A 38 -3.32 -20.32 7.89
N SER A 39 -2.51 -19.72 8.77
CA SER A 39 -2.61 -19.90 10.22
C SER A 39 -3.88 -19.26 10.80
N ALA A 40 -4.43 -19.88 11.85
CA ALA A 40 -5.63 -19.40 12.53
C ALA A 40 -5.42 -18.01 13.16
N SER A 41 -4.23 -17.78 13.76
CA SER A 41 -3.87 -16.51 14.37
C SER A 41 -3.83 -15.36 13.35
N PHE A 42 -3.31 -15.60 12.15
CA PHE A 42 -3.29 -14.59 11.09
C PHE A 42 -4.70 -14.29 10.57
N LYS A 43 -5.53 -15.33 10.36
CA LYS A 43 -6.93 -15.17 9.96
C LYS A 43 -7.72 -14.34 10.98
N ARG A 44 -7.58 -14.65 12.29
CA ARG A 44 -8.23 -13.90 13.38
C ARG A 44 -7.78 -12.44 13.41
N LYS A 45 -6.47 -12.18 13.31
CA LYS A 45 -5.93 -10.80 13.24
C LYS A 45 -6.48 -10.02 12.05
N ARG A 46 -6.58 -10.64 10.88
CA ARG A 46 -7.18 -10.04 9.68
C ARG A 46 -8.65 -9.72 9.89
N GLN A 47 -9.44 -10.64 10.43
CA GLN A 47 -10.85 -10.42 10.73
C GLN A 47 -11.07 -9.26 11.70
N LEU A 48 -10.29 -9.20 12.79
CA LEU A 48 -10.35 -8.10 13.75
C LEU A 48 -9.97 -6.76 13.09
N SER A 49 -8.95 -6.74 12.24
CA SER A 49 -8.59 -5.53 11.50
C SER A 49 -9.66 -5.08 10.51
N LEU A 50 -10.39 -6.01 9.87
CA LEU A 50 -11.46 -5.67 8.94
C LEU A 50 -12.67 -5.06 9.64
N ARG A 51 -12.93 -5.42 10.90
CA ARG A 51 -14.02 -4.83 11.71
C ARG A 51 -13.79 -3.37 12.06
N ARG A 52 -12.54 -2.89 11.99
CA ARG A 52 -12.15 -1.53 12.33
C ARG A 52 -12.08 -0.67 11.06
N VAL A 53 -12.37 0.62 11.22
CA VAL A 53 -12.16 1.63 10.18
C VAL A 53 -10.65 1.79 9.95
N ALA A 54 -10.22 1.81 8.68
CA ALA A 54 -8.82 2.07 8.36
C ALA A 54 -8.38 3.47 8.80
N THR A 55 -7.16 3.58 9.33
CA THR A 55 -6.56 4.87 9.72
C THR A 55 -6.36 5.79 8.51
N GLY A 56 -6.32 7.11 8.76
CA GLY A 56 -6.15 8.12 7.72
C GLY A 56 -4.95 7.85 6.80
N ASP A 57 -3.80 7.45 7.36
CA ASP A 57 -2.60 7.16 6.56
C ASP A 57 -2.76 5.94 5.65
N LYS A 58 -3.50 4.91 6.10
CA LYS A 58 -3.82 3.75 5.26
C LYS A 58 -4.71 4.18 4.09
N LEU A 59 -5.67 5.07 4.33
CA LEU A 59 -6.54 5.60 3.29
C LEU A 59 -5.77 6.48 2.30
N LYS A 60 -4.89 7.36 2.76
CA LYS A 60 -3.98 8.15 1.91
C LYS A 60 -3.13 7.27 1.01
N LYS A 61 -2.48 6.23 1.56
CA LYS A 61 -1.67 5.27 0.77
C LYS A 61 -2.50 4.53 -0.28
N ARG A 62 -3.71 4.07 0.07
CA ARG A 62 -4.64 3.43 -0.88
C ARG A 62 -5.07 4.40 -1.97
N ALA A 63 -5.39 5.65 -1.62
CA ALA A 63 -5.81 6.69 -2.55
C ALA A 63 -4.70 7.04 -3.56
N MET A 64 -3.46 7.19 -3.09
CA MET A 64 -2.29 7.42 -3.95
C MET A 64 -2.08 6.27 -4.94
N LYS A 65 -2.19 5.02 -4.48
CA LYS A 65 -2.09 3.84 -5.36
C LYS A 65 -3.23 3.79 -6.39
N ALA A 66 -4.45 4.08 -5.97
CA ALA A 66 -5.61 4.12 -6.86
C ALA A 66 -5.49 5.25 -7.89
N ALA A 67 -5.01 6.43 -7.49
CA ALA A 67 -4.76 7.55 -8.40
C ALA A 67 -3.71 7.21 -9.46
N LYS A 68 -2.60 6.55 -9.07
CA LYS A 68 -1.59 6.06 -10.02
C LYS A 68 -2.19 5.09 -11.03
N LEU A 69 -2.94 4.08 -10.55
CA LEU A 69 -3.57 3.09 -11.44
C LEU A 69 -4.61 3.71 -12.37
N PHE A 70 -5.36 4.70 -11.89
CA PHE A 70 -6.30 5.46 -12.70
C PHE A 70 -5.58 6.20 -13.84
N LEU A 71 -4.46 6.84 -13.54
CA LEU A 71 -3.63 7.49 -14.55
C LEU A 71 -3.05 6.48 -15.53
N ILE A 72 -2.47 5.37 -15.06
CA ILE A 72 -1.94 4.31 -15.94
C ILE A 72 -3.03 3.84 -16.91
N LYS A 73 -4.24 3.55 -16.42
CA LYS A 73 -5.37 3.14 -17.27
C LYS A 73 -5.72 4.23 -18.29
N LYS A 74 -5.73 5.50 -17.89
CA LYS A 74 -6.03 6.62 -18.79
C LYS A 74 -4.95 6.83 -19.87
N PHE A 75 -3.68 6.66 -19.52
CA PHE A 75 -2.54 6.93 -20.41
C PHE A 75 -2.19 5.74 -21.32
N MET A 76 -2.41 4.52 -20.87
CA MET A 76 -2.06 3.31 -21.63
C MET A 76 -3.27 2.65 -22.30
N GLY A 77 -4.48 3.15 -22.08
CA GLY A 77 -5.69 2.61 -22.67
C GLY A 77 -5.94 1.16 -22.27
N ASN A 78 -6.02 0.26 -23.26
CA ASN A 78 -6.46 -1.13 -23.12
C ASN A 78 -5.38 -2.09 -22.58
N VAL A 79 -4.19 -1.61 -22.25
CA VAL A 79 -3.14 -2.48 -21.70
C VAL A 79 -3.52 -2.95 -20.29
N ASP A 80 -3.61 -4.27 -20.10
CA ASP A 80 -3.80 -4.85 -18.78
C ASP A 80 -2.51 -4.74 -17.95
N TYR A 81 -2.39 -3.68 -17.16
CA TYR A 81 -1.26 -3.46 -16.26
C TYR A 81 -0.98 -4.66 -15.33
N LYS A 82 -1.97 -5.54 -15.04
CA LYS A 82 -1.77 -6.68 -14.16
C LYS A 82 -1.02 -7.83 -14.83
N SER A 83 -1.20 -8.06 -16.13
CA SER A 83 -0.54 -9.14 -16.86
C SER A 83 0.92 -8.83 -17.23
N LEU A 84 1.33 -7.56 -17.20
CA LEU A 84 2.67 -7.16 -17.62
C LEU A 84 3.82 -7.76 -16.77
N PRO A 85 4.99 -8.05 -17.35
CA PRO A 85 6.21 -8.36 -16.62
C PRO A 85 6.65 -7.22 -15.69
N ILE A 86 7.34 -7.56 -14.59
CA ILE A 86 7.77 -6.60 -13.55
C ILE A 86 8.59 -5.44 -14.15
N ALA A 87 9.51 -5.75 -15.08
CA ALA A 87 10.34 -4.74 -15.72
C ALA A 87 9.51 -3.71 -16.51
N GLN A 88 8.49 -4.17 -17.24
CA GLN A 88 7.59 -3.27 -17.98
C GLN A 88 6.75 -2.40 -17.03
N LYS A 89 6.23 -2.98 -15.93
CA LYS A 89 5.51 -2.21 -14.92
C LYS A 89 6.36 -1.10 -14.31
N MET A 90 7.65 -1.37 -14.07
CA MET A 90 8.57 -0.36 -13.53
C MET A 90 8.77 0.81 -14.51
N ARG A 91 8.96 0.51 -15.80
CA ARG A 91 9.11 1.55 -16.85
C ARG A 91 7.86 2.42 -16.95
N ILE A 92 6.68 1.79 -16.96
CA ILE A 92 5.39 2.49 -17.01
C ILE A 92 5.22 3.39 -15.79
N ASP A 93 5.48 2.86 -14.58
CA ASP A 93 5.37 3.63 -13.35
C ASP A 93 6.29 4.85 -13.35
N GLN A 94 7.53 4.70 -13.85
CA GLN A 94 8.49 5.80 -13.98
C GLN A 94 8.02 6.84 -15.00
N GLN A 95 7.52 6.40 -16.17
CA GLN A 95 6.98 7.29 -17.20
C GLN A 95 5.77 8.09 -16.71
N ILE A 96 4.88 7.47 -15.92
CA ILE A 96 3.73 8.18 -15.35
C ILE A 96 4.17 9.15 -14.26
N LEU A 97 5.18 8.78 -13.47
CA LEU A 97 5.72 9.66 -12.44
C LEU A 97 6.38 10.90 -13.06
N SER A 98 7.16 10.75 -14.14
CA SER A 98 7.80 11.86 -14.83
C SER A 98 6.78 12.78 -15.52
N LYS A 99 5.80 12.22 -16.24
CA LYS A 99 4.83 13.01 -17.01
C LYS A 99 3.71 13.61 -16.16
N LYS A 100 3.31 12.95 -15.07
CA LYS A 100 2.08 13.26 -14.31
C LYS A 100 2.24 13.18 -12.80
N GLY A 101 3.47 13.25 -12.29
CA GLY A 101 3.76 13.19 -10.85
C GLY A 101 2.94 14.17 -10.01
N SER A 102 2.79 15.41 -10.48
CA SER A 102 2.03 16.46 -9.78
C SER A 102 0.50 16.24 -9.77
N ALA A 103 -0.03 15.45 -10.71
CA ALA A 103 -1.46 15.16 -10.80
C ALA A 103 -1.89 14.05 -9.82
N ILE A 104 -0.98 13.13 -9.47
CA ILE A 104 -1.24 12.03 -8.54
C ILE A 104 -1.79 12.52 -7.19
N PRO A 105 -1.14 13.44 -6.45
CA PRO A 105 -1.65 13.89 -5.15
C PRO A 105 -3.00 14.61 -5.25
N LYS A 106 -3.23 15.36 -6.35
CA LYS A 106 -4.48 16.08 -6.59
C LYS A 106 -5.66 15.10 -6.76
N ILE A 107 -5.47 14.06 -7.57
CA ILE A 107 -6.47 13.01 -7.79
C ILE A 107 -6.65 12.18 -6.51
N ALA A 108 -5.55 11.86 -5.82
CA ALA A 108 -5.59 11.08 -4.58
C ALA A 108 -6.45 11.76 -3.51
N LYS A 109 -6.42 13.10 -3.38
CA LYS A 109 -7.27 13.84 -2.43
C LYS A 109 -8.76 13.61 -2.68
N LYS A 110 -9.19 13.56 -3.95
CA LYS A 110 -10.59 13.27 -4.32
C LYS A 110 -10.96 11.81 -4.02
N ILE A 111 -10.08 10.87 -4.39
CA ILE A 111 -10.28 9.44 -4.12
C ILE A 111 -10.33 9.15 -2.61
N GLU A 112 -9.49 9.82 -1.82
CA GLU A 112 -9.44 9.63 -0.37
C GLU A 112 -10.77 9.97 0.29
N ARG A 113 -11.42 11.07 -0.13
CA ARG A 113 -12.76 11.43 0.37
C ARG A 113 -13.79 10.34 0.08
N GLN A 114 -13.77 9.77 -1.12
CA GLN A 114 -14.66 8.67 -1.49
C GLN A 114 -14.35 7.39 -0.70
N LEU A 115 -13.07 7.05 -0.52
CA LEU A 115 -12.65 5.88 0.26
C LEU A 115 -13.03 6.01 1.74
N ARG A 116 -12.96 7.20 2.33
CA ARG A 116 -13.41 7.44 3.71
C ARG A 116 -14.91 7.12 3.88
N LYS A 117 -15.77 7.61 2.97
CA LYS A 117 -17.21 7.31 2.98
C LYS A 117 -17.48 5.82 2.86
N LYS A 118 -16.88 5.17 1.85
CA LYS A 118 -17.01 3.73 1.62
C LYS A 118 -16.52 2.88 2.81
N GLU A 119 -15.48 3.32 3.51
CA GLU A 119 -14.96 2.59 4.67
C GLU A 119 -15.92 2.65 5.86
N VAL A 120 -16.58 3.78 6.09
CA VAL A 120 -17.61 3.93 7.13
C VAL A 120 -18.83 3.07 6.80
N GLU A 121 -19.32 3.13 5.57
CA GLU A 121 -20.42 2.30 5.08
C GLU A 121 -20.12 0.80 5.24
N ARG A 122 -18.91 0.38 4.87
CA ARG A 122 -18.44 -1.00 5.01
C ARG A 122 -18.49 -1.48 6.45
N VAL A 123 -18.00 -0.67 7.40
CA VAL A 123 -18.01 -1.03 8.82
C VAL A 123 -19.43 -1.00 9.39
N ARG A 124 -20.28 -0.05 8.98
CA ARG A 124 -21.69 -0.02 9.36
C ARG A 124 -22.43 -1.29 8.94
N LYS A 125 -22.27 -1.71 7.67
CA LYS A 125 -22.85 -2.95 7.14
C LYS A 125 -22.38 -4.17 7.93
N LEU A 126 -21.08 -4.28 8.20
CA LEU A 126 -20.51 -5.37 9.00
C LEU A 126 -21.03 -5.44 10.45
N ARG A 127 -21.44 -4.31 11.02
CA ARG A 127 -22.05 -4.25 12.36
C ARG A 127 -23.53 -4.65 12.33
N GLN A 128 -24.25 -4.27 11.27
CA GLN A 128 -25.66 -4.60 11.09
C GLN A 128 -25.85 -6.12 10.89
N THR A 129 -25.07 -6.74 10.00
CA THR A 129 -25.11 -8.20 9.71
C THR A 129 -24.74 -9.10 10.89
N LYS A 130 -24.44 -8.52 12.06
CA LYS A 130 -24.05 -9.23 13.28
C LYS A 130 -25.07 -9.08 14.39
N LYS A 131 -26.03 -8.17 14.21
CA LYS A 131 -27.10 -7.87 15.15
C LYS A 131 -28.32 -8.77 14.89
N ASP A 132 -28.49 -9.19 13.65
CA ASP A 132 -29.28 -10.36 13.25
C ASP A 132 -28.49 -11.65 13.52
#